data_AF-R9KGF0-F1
#
_entry.id   AF-R9KGF0-F1
#
_cell.length_a   1.000
_cell.length_b   1.000
_cell.length_c   1.000
_cell.angle_alpha   90.00
_cell.angle_beta   90.00
_cell.angle_gamma   90.00
#
_symmetry.space_group_name_H-M   'P 1'
#
loop_
_entity.id
_entity.type
_entity.pdbx_description
1 polymer ?
#
loop_
_entity_poly.entity_id
_entity_poly.type
_entity_poly.pdbx_seq_one_letter_code
_entity_poly.pdbx_strand_id
1 'polypeptide(L)' 'MNEAKQNLAAAVRDARTGLGLSQEKLAEILNIDSRTIRGIEAGRGNPKFEKLYPLPGYIPENTSRQNL' A
#
# COMPACT_ATOMS: atom_id res chain seq x y z
N MET A 1 1.56 3.98 -18.78
CA MET A 1 1.76 4.24 -17.33
C MET A 1 0.87 3.25 -16.58
N ASN A 2 1.34 2.51 -15.58
CA ASN A 2 0.48 1.54 -14.90
C ASN A 2 -0.43 2.28 -13.89
N GLU A 3 -1.63 2.64 -14.33
CA GLU A 3 -2.60 3.46 -13.58
C GLU A 3 -2.91 2.88 -12.20
N ALA A 4 -3.03 1.56 -12.07
CA ALA A 4 -3.28 0.90 -10.79
C ALA A 4 -2.17 1.16 -9.75
N LYS A 5 -0.91 1.23 -10.18
CA LYS A 5 0.21 1.53 -9.27
C LYS A 5 0.20 2.98 -8.80
N GLN A 6 -0.20 3.90 -9.68
CA GLN A 6 -0.28 5.33 -9.36
C GLN A 6 -1.47 5.60 -8.43
N ASN A 7 -2.60 4.93 -8.64
CA ASN A 7 -3.76 5.03 -7.76
C ASN A 7 -3.46 4.50 -6.34
N LEU A 8 -2.75 3.37 -6.22
CA LEU A 8 -2.30 2.87 -4.93
C LEU A 8 -1.33 3.84 -4.24
N ALA A 9 -0.36 4.38 -5.01
CA ALA A 9 0.60 5.35 -4.49
C ALA A 9 -0.09 6.60 -3.93
N ALA A 10 -1.08 7.13 -4.66
CA ALA A 10 -1.88 8.27 -4.24
C ALA A 10 -2.71 7.95 -2.98
N ALA A 11 -3.45 6.84 -2.98
CA ALA A 11 -4.30 6.46 -1.85
C ALA A 11 -3.49 6.27 -0.54
N VAL A 12 -2.32 5.64 -0.62
CA VAL A 12 -1.44 5.46 0.55
C VAL A 12 -0.90 6.80 1.05
N ARG A 13 -0.51 7.68 0.12
CA ARG A 13 -0.01 9.02 0.46
C ARG A 13 -1.10 9.86 1.13
N ASP A 14 -2.30 9.87 0.57
CA ASP A 14 -3.43 10.68 1.05
C ASP A 14 -3.92 10.21 2.43
N ALA A 15 -4.01 8.89 2.64
CA ALA A 15 -4.34 8.36 3.96
C ALA A 15 -3.28 8.72 5.00
N ARG A 16 -1.99 8.62 4.64
CA ARG A 16 -0.88 8.96 5.55
C ARG A 16 -0.89 10.44 5.93
N THR A 17 -1.03 11.34 4.94
CA THR A 17 -1.04 12.79 5.18
C THR A 17 -2.30 13.25 5.88
N GLY A 18 -3.46 12.63 5.60
CA GLY A 18 -4.71 12.88 6.32
C GLY A 18 -4.63 12.55 7.81
N LEU A 19 -3.76 11.61 8.19
CA LEU A 19 -3.46 11.26 9.58
C LEU A 19 -2.28 12.06 10.18
N GLY A 20 -1.66 12.97 9.41
CA GLY A 20 -0.52 13.77 9.87
C GLY A 20 0.78 12.98 10.07
N LEU A 21 0.92 11.81 9.44
CA LEU A 21 2.06 10.91 9.66
C LEU A 21 3.20 11.17 8.67
N SER A 22 4.44 11.04 9.13
CA SER A 22 5.60 10.92 8.23
C SER A 22 5.70 9.51 7.63
N GLN A 23 6.50 9.34 6.57
CA GLN A 23 6.74 8.01 5.99
C GLN A 23 7.38 7.05 7.02
N GLU A 24 8.27 7.58 7.85
CA GLU A 24 8.95 6.86 8.94
C GLU A 24 7.97 6.45 10.02
N LYS A 25 7.05 7.34 10.42
CA LYS A 25 6.05 7.02 11.45
C LYS A 25 5.06 5.96 10.96
N LEU A 26 4.62 6.04 9.70
CA LEU A 26 3.79 5.00 9.10
C LEU A 26 4.54 3.66 9.03
N ALA A 27 5.83 3.69 8.66
CA ALA A 27 6.66 2.50 8.59
C ALA A 27 6.87 1.85 9.96
N GLU A 28 7.07 2.66 11.01
CA GLU A 28 7.13 2.23 12.41
C GLU A 28 5.83 1.54 12.85
N ILE A 29 4.67 2.17 12.59
CA ILE A 29 3.34 1.63 12.92
C ILE A 29 3.09 0.29 12.21
N LEU A 30 3.48 0.18 10.95
CA LEU A 30 3.31 -1.03 10.15
C LEU A 30 4.43 -2.07 10.34
N ASN A 31 5.45 -1.76 11.14
CA ASN A 31 6.64 -2.58 11.35
C ASN A 31 7.30 -3.01 10.02
N ILE A 32 7.46 -2.08 9.09
CA ILE A 32 8.14 -2.28 7.81
C ILE A 32 9.23 -1.23 7.59
N ASP A 33 10.09 -1.45 6.61
CA ASP A 33 11.12 -0.50 6.25
C ASP A 33 10.51 0.76 5.60
N SER A 34 10.94 1.96 6.01
CA SER A 34 10.46 3.23 5.45
C SER A 34 10.75 3.40 3.96
N ARG A 35 11.77 2.72 3.42
CA ARG A 35 12.03 2.63 1.98
C ARG A 35 10.90 1.92 1.24
N THR A 36 10.17 1.01 1.91
CA THR A 36 9.00 0.33 1.35
C THR A 36 7.85 1.32 1.17
N ILE A 37 7.56 2.16 2.18
CA ILE A 37 6.56 3.23 2.06
C ILE A 37 6.93 4.19 0.94
N ARG A 38 8.19 4.62 0.88
CA ARG A 38 8.70 5.47 -0.19
C ARG A 38 8.54 4.83 -1.58
N GLY A 39 8.81 3.53 -1.70
CA GLY A 39 8.64 2.78 -2.94
C GLY A 39 7.18 2.69 -3.39
N ILE A 40 6.27 2.44 -2.45
CA ILE A 40 4.82 2.41 -2.69
C ILE A 40 4.33 3.79 -3.16
N GLU A 41 4.65 4.86 -2.44
CA GLU A 41 4.23 6.23 -2.80
C GLU A 41 4.88 6.75 -4.09
N ALA A 42 6.01 6.20 -4.50
CA ALA A 42 6.63 6.53 -5.78
C ALA A 42 6.03 5.73 -6.96
N GLY A 43 5.09 4.82 -6.70
CA GLY A 43 4.61 3.84 -7.69
C GLY A 43 5.71 2.89 -8.16
N ARG A 44 6.85 2.85 -7.46
CA ARG A 44 8.04 2.03 -7.73
C ARG A 44 8.06 0.82 -6.81
N GLY A 45 7.03 0.00 -6.93
CA GLY A 45 6.99 -1.34 -6.37
C GLY A 45 6.57 -2.31 -7.47
N ASN A 46 7.13 -3.50 -7.48
CA ASN A 46 6.38 -4.64 -7.97
C ASN A 46 5.50 -5.06 -6.79
N PRO A 47 4.21 -4.69 -6.73
CA PRO A 47 3.36 -5.14 -5.64
C PRO A 47 3.24 -6.65 -5.76
N LYS A 48 4.16 -7.39 -5.14
CA LYS A 48 3.80 -8.72 -4.66
C LYS A 48 2.83 -8.44 -3.53
N PHE A 49 1.55 -8.55 -3.88
CA PHE A 49 0.37 -8.43 -3.01
C PHE A 49 0.61 -9.08 -1.63
N GLU A 50 1.41 -10.14 -1.61
CA GLU A 50 1.90 -10.89 -0.46
C GLU A 50 2.51 -10.06 0.68
N LYS A 51 3.05 -8.86 0.44
CA LYS A 51 3.62 -7.99 1.50
C LYS A 51 2.70 -6.88 2.01
N LEU A 52 1.54 -6.65 1.37
CA LEU A 52 0.55 -5.65 1.79
C LEU A 52 -0.44 -6.20 2.82
N TYR A 53 -0.29 -7.47 3.21
CA TYR A 53 -1.14 -8.17 4.16
C TYR A 53 -0.62 -8.02 5.60
N PRO A 54 -0.62 -6.79 6.13
CA PRO A 54 -1.28 -6.63 7.43
C PRO A 54 -2.05 -5.31 7.58
N LEU A 55 -2.51 -4.67 6.49
CA LEU A 55 -3.39 -3.49 6.62
C LEU A 55 -4.79 -3.92 7.10
N PRO A 56 -5.22 -3.55 8.33
CA PRO A 56 -6.58 -3.81 8.77
C PRO A 56 -7.53 -2.97 7.88
N GLY A 57 -8.32 -3.64 7.04
CA GLY A 57 -9.31 -3.00 6.16
C GLY A 57 -9.09 -3.19 4.65
N TYR A 58 -8.00 -3.83 4.21
CA TYR A 58 -7.83 -4.16 2.80
C TYR A 58 -8.46 -5.53 2.46
N ILE A 59 -9.73 -5.51 2.05
CA ILE A 59 -10.44 -6.69 1.53
C ILE A 59 -10.55 -6.53 0.01
N PRO A 60 -9.73 -7.21 -0.81
CA PRO A 60 -9.94 -7.25 -2.26
C PRO A 60 -11.19 -8.09 -2.56
N GLU A 61 -12.23 -7.43 -3.03
CA GLU A 61 -13.56 -7.98 -3.37
C GLU A 61 -13.58 -8.94 -4.58
N ASN A 62 -12.47 -9.62 -4.90
CA ASN A 62 -12.38 -10.49 -6.09
C ASN A 62 -11.67 -11.84 -5.89
N THR A 63 -11.61 -12.37 -4.67
CA THR A 63 -11.03 -13.71 -4.43
C THR A 63 -12.05 -14.87 -4.57
N SER A 64 -13.31 -14.60 -4.95
CA SER A 64 -14.37 -15.63 -4.98
C SER A 64 -14.80 -16.11 -6.37
N ARG A 65 -14.00 -15.96 -7.44
CA ARG A 65 -14.43 -16.36 -8.80
C ARG A 65 -13.41 -17.10 -9.67
N GLN A 66 -12.57 -17.95 -9.10
CA GLN A 66 -11.80 -18.92 -9.89
C GLN A 66 -11.70 -20.24 -9.11
N ASN A 67 -12.79 -21.02 -9.14
CA ASN A 67 -12.80 -22.46 -8.92
C ASN A 67 -14.08 -23.00 -9.60
N LEU A 68 -14.01 -23.07 -10.93
CA LEU A 68 -14.80 -23.95 -11.79
C LEU A 68 -13.85 -24.51 -12.85
#